data_AF-A0A1M4E490-F1
#
_entry.id   AF-A0A1M4E490-F1
#
_cell.length_a   1.000
_cell.length_b   1.000
_cell.length_c   1.000
_cell.angle_alpha   90.00
_cell.angle_beta   90.00
_cell.angle_gamma   90.00
#
_symmetry.space_group_name_H-M   'P 1'
#
loop_
_entity.id
_entity.type
_entity.pdbx_description
1 polymer ?
#
loop_
_entity_poly.entity_id
_entity_poly.type
_entity_poly.pdbx_seq_one_letter_code
_entity_poly.pdbx_strand_id
1 'polypeptide(L)'
;MRPRILYVELKTGYNTDQGPAWISRVSFSKSGRTIYFKGRTLAHHRTFDGNHVDVETGEAFWVSGPKRDRTDRRYSNLPVSVDDEVMEEYQAFLAGEPLIPSRHRKRA
;
A
#
# COMPACT_ATOMS: atom_id res chain seq x y z
N MET A 1 -0.57 1.24 15.78
CA MET A 1 -1.94 1.11 15.21
C MET A 1 -2.10 -0.28 14.61
N ARG A 2 -3.32 -0.70 14.24
CA ARG A 2 -3.53 -1.98 13.56
C ARG A 2 -2.98 -1.93 12.13
N PRO A 3 -2.39 -3.02 11.61
CA PRO A 3 -2.01 -3.11 10.22
C PRO A 3 -3.21 -2.96 9.28
N ARG A 4 -2.96 -2.49 8.05
CA ARG A 4 -3.97 -2.32 7.01
C ARG A 4 -3.44 -2.84 5.67
N ILE A 5 -4.33 -3.36 4.83
CA ILE A 5 -4.01 -3.66 3.43
C ILE A 5 -4.12 -2.35 2.64
N LEU A 6 -3.01 -1.92 2.03
CA LEU A 6 -2.93 -0.69 1.23
C LEU A 6 -2.36 -0.99 -0.16
N TYR A 7 -2.69 -0.09 -1.09
CA TYR A 7 -1.95 0.10 -2.33
C TYR A 7 -0.71 0.96 -2.05
N VAL A 8 0.44 0.51 -2.55
CA VAL A 8 1.73 1.20 -2.44
C VAL A 8 2.40 1.18 -3.80
N GLU A 9 2.86 2.32 -4.31
CA GLU A 9 3.56 2.43 -5.59
C GLU A 9 4.85 3.23 -5.43
N LEU A 10 5.96 2.71 -5.95
CA LEU A 10 7.22 3.44 -6.04
C LEU A 10 7.15 4.44 -7.20
N LYS A 11 7.40 5.71 -6.92
CA LYS A 11 7.32 6.80 -7.90
C LYS A 11 8.69 7.23 -8.41
N THR A 12 9.70 7.21 -7.55
CA THR A 12 11.07 7.59 -7.94
C THR A 12 11.62 6.66 -9.03
N GLY A 13 12.17 7.27 -10.09
CA GLY A 13 12.81 6.55 -11.18
C GLY A 13 11.86 6.02 -12.26
N TYR A 14 10.56 6.31 -12.17
CA TYR A 14 9.55 5.84 -13.13
C TYR A 14 8.72 6.99 -13.70
N ASN A 15 8.43 6.91 -14.99
CA ASN A 15 7.55 7.87 -15.66
C ASN A 15 6.08 7.51 -15.38
N THR A 16 5.24 8.51 -15.13
CA THR A 16 3.78 8.46 -15.28
C THR A 16 3.11 7.17 -14.75
N ASP A 17 3.21 6.92 -13.43
CA ASP A 17 2.60 5.77 -12.74
C ASP A 17 3.00 4.38 -13.28
N GLN A 18 4.22 4.26 -13.83
CA GLN A 18 4.76 2.98 -14.32
C GLN A 18 5.69 2.29 -13.32
N GLY A 19 5.72 2.75 -12.08
CA GLY A 19 6.54 2.13 -11.05
C GLY A 19 6.00 0.78 -10.57
N PRO A 20 6.85 -0.05 -9.95
CA PRO A 20 6.39 -1.22 -9.23
C PRO A 20 5.34 -0.82 -8.19
N ALA A 21 4.25 -1.59 -8.13
CA ALA A 21 3.14 -1.34 -7.23
C ALA A 21 2.68 -2.63 -6.55
N TRP A 22 2.16 -2.49 -5.33
CA TRP A 22 1.80 -3.59 -4.46
C TRP A 22 0.48 -3.35 -3.75
N ILE A 23 -0.29 -4.43 -3.57
CA ILE A 23 -1.28 -4.56 -2.51
C ILE A 23 -0.62 -5.33 -1.37
N SER A 24 -0.43 -4.66 -0.24
CA SER A 24 0.38 -5.20 0.86
C SER A 24 -0.14 -4.80 2.23
N ARG A 25 0.19 -5.61 3.23
CA ARG A 25 -0.06 -5.29 4.64
C ARG A 25 1.00 -4.31 5.12
N VAL A 26 0.55 -3.11 5.49
CA VAL A 26 1.41 -2.09 6.10
C VAL A 26 1.05 -1.92 7.57
N SER A 27 2.06 -1.61 8.39
CA SER A 27 1.85 -1.18 9.77
C SER A 27 2.15 0.30 9.92
N PHE A 28 1.70 0.91 11.02
CA PHE A 28 1.86 2.34 11.26
C PHE A 28 2.48 2.61 12.62
N SER A 29 3.30 3.66 12.67
CA SER A 29 3.71 4.33 13.90
C SER A 29 2.53 4.69 14.80
N LYS A 30 2.82 5.01 16.07
CA LYS A 30 1.79 5.40 17.05
C LYS A 30 0.97 6.62 16.60
N SER A 31 1.61 7.58 15.93
CA SER A 31 0.96 8.79 15.40
C SER A 31 0.20 8.56 14.09
N GLY A 32 0.38 7.41 13.44
CA GLY A 32 -0.20 7.11 12.12
C GLY A 32 0.47 7.82 10.94
N ARG A 33 1.49 8.66 11.17
CA ARG A 33 2.15 9.48 10.13
C ARG A 33 3.25 8.75 9.36
N THR A 34 3.77 7.67 9.91
CA THR A 34 4.80 6.82 9.30
C THR A 34 4.24 5.42 9.11
N ILE A 35 4.49 4.85 7.93
CA ILE A 35 4.16 3.46 7.61
C ILE A 35 5.42 2.61 7.49
N TYR A 36 5.31 1.34 7.85
CA TYR A 36 6.35 0.34 7.67
C TYR A 36 5.87 -0.67 6.63
N PHE A 37 6.64 -0.83 5.56
CA PHE A 37 6.27 -1.59 4.36
C PHE A 37 7.51 -2.29 3.80
N LYS A 38 7.51 -3.63 3.72
CA LYS A 38 8.60 -4.44 3.12
C LYS A 38 10.02 -4.03 3.56
N GLY A 39 10.21 -3.87 4.87
CA GLY A 39 11.49 -3.45 5.45
C GLY A 39 11.81 -1.96 5.34
N ARG A 40 10.97 -1.18 4.64
CA ARG A 40 11.12 0.26 4.47
C ARG A 40 10.30 1.04 5.49
N THR A 41 10.80 2.22 5.84
CA THR A 41 10.12 3.18 6.70
C THR A 41 9.73 4.40 5.88
N LEU A 42 8.43 4.58 5.62
CA LEU A 42 7.95 5.66 4.78
C LEU A 42 7.27 6.73 5.63
N ALA A 43 7.83 7.93 5.65
CA ALA A 43 7.26 9.08 6.35
C ALA A 43 6.27 9.82 5.44
N HIS A 44 5.13 10.25 6.00
CA HIS A 44 4.18 11.09 5.27
C HIS A 44 4.82 12.44 4.92
N HIS A 45 5.06 12.63 3.63
CA HIS A 45 5.66 13.83 3.04
C HIS A 45 5.19 13.93 1.59
N ARG A 46 4.56 15.06 1.22
CA ARG A 46 4.06 15.27 -0.13
C ARG A 46 5.21 15.68 -1.04
N THR A 47 5.35 14.99 -2.16
CA THR A 47 6.23 15.37 -3.27
C THR A 47 5.38 15.74 -4.48
N PHE A 48 6.00 15.98 -5.64
CA PHE A 48 5.27 16.27 -6.88
C PHE A 48 4.32 15.14 -7.30
N ASP A 49 4.75 13.88 -7.08
CA ASP A 49 4.06 12.69 -7.59
C ASP A 49 3.81 11.62 -6.50
N GLY A 50 4.12 11.92 -5.24
CA GLY A 50 4.00 11.00 -4.10
C GLY A 50 3.46 11.66 -2.84
N ASN A 51 3.05 10.84 -1.88
CA ASN A 51 2.55 11.29 -0.57
C ASN A 51 3.35 10.73 0.62
N HIS A 52 4.31 9.83 0.37
CA HIS A 52 5.27 9.35 1.34
C HIS A 52 6.67 9.33 0.75
N VAL A 53 7.68 9.39 1.62
CA VAL A 53 9.09 9.29 1.25
C VAL A 53 9.76 8.26 2.15
N ASP A 54 10.58 7.39 1.57
CA ASP A 54 11.45 6.49 2.31
C ASP A 54 12.53 7.29 3.05
N VAL A 55 12.60 7.11 4.37
CA VAL A 55 13.52 7.89 5.22
C VAL A 55 14.99 7.57 4.97
N GLU A 56 15.30 6.39 4.42
CA GLU A 56 16.67 5.97 4.17
C GLU A 56 17.13 6.37 2.76
N THR A 57 16.29 6.20 1.76
CA THR A 57 16.68 6.38 0.34
C THR A 57 16.21 7.69 -0.27
N GLY A 58 15.23 8.37 0.35
CA GLY A 58 14.59 9.55 -0.25
C GLY A 58 13.65 9.22 -1.41
N GLU A 59 13.38 7.94 -1.69
CA GLU A 59 12.47 7.54 -2.74
C GLU A 59 11.02 7.93 -2.40
N ALA A 60 10.32 8.50 -3.38
CA ALA A 60 8.93 8.89 -3.26
C ALA A 60 8.00 7.72 -3.56
N PHE A 61 6.93 7.63 -2.77
CA PHE A 61 5.90 6.62 -2.88
C PHE A 61 4.51 7.25 -2.93
N TRP A 62 3.61 6.62 -3.68
CA TRP A 62 2.17 6.84 -3.56
C TRP A 62 1.56 5.74 -2.70
N VAL A 63 0.77 6.13 -1.71
CA VAL A 63 0.12 5.20 -0.77
C VAL A 63 -1.36 5.55 -0.65
N SER A 64 -2.24 4.58 -0.85
CA SER A 64 -3.68 4.73 -0.69
C SER A 64 -4.36 3.43 -0.26
N GLY A 65 -5.66 3.49 0.04
CA GLY A 65 -6.45 2.26 0.11
C GLY A 65 -6.57 1.62 -1.28
N PRO A 66 -6.61 0.29 -1.39
CA PRO A 66 -6.85 -0.37 -2.66
C PRO A 66 -8.29 -0.11 -3.13
N LYS A 67 -8.50 -0.14 -4.45
CA LYS A 67 -9.82 0.00 -5.08
C LYS A 67 -10.40 -1.36 -5.45
N ARG A 68 -11.73 -1.47 -5.36
CA ARG A 68 -12.46 -2.70 -5.72
C ARG A 68 -12.47 -2.97 -7.21
N ASP A 69 -12.45 -1.92 -8.02
CA ASP A 69 -12.40 -2.01 -9.48
C ASP A 69 -10.98 -2.20 -10.03
N ARG A 70 -9.97 -2.29 -9.15
CA ARG A 70 -8.55 -2.45 -9.47
C ARG A 70 -7.97 -1.31 -10.33
N THR A 71 -8.61 -0.13 -10.34
CA THR A 71 -8.12 1.07 -11.03
C THR A 71 -7.17 1.91 -10.16
N ASP A 72 -6.36 1.25 -9.32
CA ASP A 72 -5.50 1.91 -8.35
C ASP A 72 -4.49 2.86 -9.02
N ARG A 73 -3.91 2.41 -10.13
CA ARG A 73 -3.04 3.22 -10.99
C ARG A 73 -3.86 4.27 -11.73
N ARG A 74 -3.32 5.50 -11.79
CA ARG A 74 -4.01 6.63 -12.42
C ARG A 74 -3.74 6.72 -13.93
N TYR A 75 -2.49 6.50 -14.38
CA TYR A 75 -2.10 6.65 -15.79
C TYR A 75 -1.48 5.40 -16.43
N SER A 76 -1.66 4.23 -15.80
CA SER A 76 -1.02 2.98 -16.25
C SER A 76 -1.91 1.79 -15.96
N ASN A 77 -1.77 0.74 -16.76
CA ASN A 77 -2.42 -0.57 -16.58
C ASN A 77 -1.41 -1.67 -16.22
N LEU A 78 -0.17 -1.31 -15.85
CA LEU A 78 0.83 -2.28 -15.46
C LEU A 78 0.34 -3.12 -14.25
N PRO A 79 0.74 -4.39 -14.15
CA PRO A 79 0.34 -5.24 -13.05
C PRO A 79 0.65 -4.63 -11.68
N VAL A 80 -0.25 -4.88 -10.72
CA VAL A 80 -0.05 -4.61 -9.30
C VAL A 80 0.17 -5.96 -8.62
N SER A 81 1.30 -6.10 -7.92
CA SER A 81 1.62 -7.33 -7.21
C SER A 81 0.81 -7.42 -5.92
N VAL A 82 0.16 -8.54 -5.64
CA VAL A 82 -0.54 -8.75 -4.36
C VAL A 82 0.32 -9.67 -3.52
N ASP A 83 0.66 -9.27 -2.29
CA ASP A 83 1.43 -10.14 -1.40
C ASP A 83 0.59 -11.35 -0.99
N ASP A 84 1.19 -12.54 -0.99
CA ASP A 84 0.48 -13.80 -0.72
C ASP A 84 -0.24 -13.79 0.64
N GLU A 85 0.34 -13.15 1.66
CA GLU A 85 -0.24 -13.02 3.00
C GLU A 85 -1.60 -12.30 3.00
N VAL A 86 -1.85 -11.42 2.03
CA VAL A 86 -3.06 -10.61 1.96
C VAL A 86 -4.02 -11.04 0.85
N MET A 87 -3.66 -12.06 0.06
CA MET A 87 -4.42 -12.48 -1.11
C MET A 87 -5.88 -12.83 -0.74
N GLU A 88 -6.11 -13.65 0.29
CA GLU A 88 -7.46 -14.07 0.71
C GLU A 88 -8.33 -12.86 1.10
N GLU A 89 -7.79 -11.98 1.96
CA GLU A 89 -8.48 -10.77 2.42
C GLU A 89 -8.75 -9.79 1.27
N TYR A 90 -7.82 -9.67 0.33
CA TYR A 90 -7.98 -8.82 -0.84
C TYR A 90 -9.04 -9.38 -1.81
N GLN A 91 -9.08 -10.69 -2.07
CA GLN A 91 -10.13 -11.31 -2.89
C GLN A 91 -11.52 -11.13 -2.27
N ALA A 92 -11.66 -11.29 -0.95
CA ALA A 92 -12.91 -11.01 -0.26
C ALA A 92 -13.33 -9.53 -0.43
N PHE A 93 -12.36 -8.60 -0.33
CA PHE A 93 -12.62 -7.19 -0.56
C PHE A 93 -13.13 -6.88 -1.97
N LEU A 94 -12.54 -7.52 -2.98
CA LEU A 94 -13.00 -7.41 -4.36
C LEU A 94 -14.40 -8.00 -4.56
N ALA A 95 -14.76 -9.03 -3.79
CA ALA A 95 -16.09 -9.65 -3.83
C ALA A 95 -17.17 -8.84 -3.09
N GLY A 96 -16.81 -7.79 -2.35
CA GLY A 96 -17.78 -6.92 -1.68
C GLY A 96 -17.56 -6.72 -0.19
N GLU A 97 -16.65 -7.48 0.43
CA GLU A 97 -16.37 -7.38 1.85
C GLU A 97 -15.55 -6.13 2.20
N PRO A 98 -15.67 -5.57 3.40
CA PRO A 98 -14.79 -4.49 3.83
C PRO A 98 -13.38 -5.02 4.14
N LEU A 99 -12.34 -4.21 3.87
CA LEU A 99 -11.01 -4.45 4.43
C LEU A 99 -11.02 -4.10 5.92
N ILE A 100 -11.20 -5.12 6.75
CA ILE A 100 -11.22 -4.96 8.21
C ILE A 100 -9.77 -4.95 8.71
N PRO A 101 -9.34 -3.94 9.49
CA PRO A 101 -8.05 -3.99 10.18
C PRO A 101 -7.99 -5.25 11.04
N SER A 102 -7.01 -6.11 10.80
CA SER A 102 -6.97 -7.46 11.36
C SER A 102 -7.31 -7.47 12.86
N ARG A 103 -8.50 -8.00 13.19
CA ARG A 103 -8.74 -8.54 14.52
C ARG A 103 -7.88 -9.80 14.58
N HIS A 104 -7.21 -10.05 15.69
CA HIS A 104 -6.58 -11.35 15.92
C HIS A 104 -7.63 -12.42 15.61
N ARG A 105 -7.50 -13.11 14.46
CA ARG A 105 -8.25 -14.33 14.19
C ARG A 105 -7.64 -15.29 15.18
N LYS A 106 -8.27 -15.46 16.36
CA LYS A 106 -7.92 -16.59 17.22
C LYS A 106 -8.09 -17.81 16.32
N ARG A 107 -6.98 -18.45 15.95
CA ARG A 107 -7.04 -19.78 15.36
C ARG A 107 -7.79 -20.63 16.38
N ALA A 108 -8.96 -21.13 15.97
CA ALA A 108 -9.61 -22.22 16.66
C ALA A 108 -8.79 -23.50 16.45
#